data_AF-A0A4Y7R7M3-F1
#
_entry.id   AF-A0A4Y7R7M3-F1
#
_cell.length_a   1.000
_cell.length_b   1.000
_cell.length_c   1.000
_cell.angle_alpha   90.00
_cell.angle_beta   90.00
_cell.angle_gamma   90.00
#
_symmetry.space_group_name_H-M   'P 1'
#
loop_
_entity.id
_entity.type
_entity.pdbx_description
1 polymer ?
#
loop_
_entity_poly.entity_id
_entity_poly.type
_entity_poly.pdbx_seq_one_letter_code
_entity_poly.pdbx_strand_id
1 'polypeptide(L)'
;MRIIVDQTRAAPGLVTSSRAMAMLRFVESCGGAPEEALGLVFRKSRLLLSKLRGAGVIYRVTAEGKVLWLPAGVPPPGDRNDFERRFAVGWLAARLFESGGCYEEDTAVFPNGAVFRVAVAPPAPADTCLVVFLAGATRLVQGSVWVLLNEIQRKSLKECLKS
;
A
#
# COMPACT_ATOMS: atom_id res chain seq x y z
N MET A 1 12.83 -13.94 -9.06
CA MET A 1 12.93 -12.52 -8.63
C MET A 1 13.78 -12.46 -7.37
N ARG A 2 14.78 -11.57 -7.28
CA ARG A 2 15.58 -11.39 -6.06
C ARG A 2 14.99 -10.25 -5.24
N ILE A 3 14.61 -10.55 -3.99
CA ILE A 3 14.15 -9.56 -3.01
C ILE A 3 15.37 -9.13 -2.19
N ILE A 4 15.65 -7.84 -2.16
CA ILE A 4 16.75 -7.26 -1.39
C ILE A 4 16.16 -6.52 -0.21
N VAL A 5 16.48 -6.96 1.00
CA VAL A 5 16.04 -6.34 2.25
C VAL A 5 17.15 -5.44 2.78
N ASP A 6 16.85 -4.17 3.00
CA ASP A 6 17.77 -3.19 3.58
C ASP A 6 17.22 -2.70 4.92
N GLN A 7 17.48 -3.51 5.95
CA GLN A 7 17.13 -3.24 7.35
C GLN A 7 18.27 -2.50 8.05
N THR A 8 17.94 -1.38 8.69
CA THR A 8 18.84 -0.73 9.66
C THR A 8 18.89 -1.59 10.93
N ARG A 9 20.09 -1.97 11.36
CA ARG A 9 20.31 -2.73 12.62
C ARG A 9 20.22 -1.86 13.88
N ALA A 10 19.68 -0.66 13.79
CA ALA A 10 19.58 0.25 14.92
C ALA A 10 18.46 -0.22 15.86
N ALA A 11 18.70 -0.14 17.17
CA ALA A 11 17.64 -0.33 18.16
C ALA A 11 16.50 0.69 17.89
N PRO A 12 15.22 0.33 18.08
CA PRO A 12 14.12 1.25 17.85
C PRO A 12 14.30 2.55 18.63
N GLY A 13 14.37 3.66 17.90
CA GLY A 13 14.50 5.01 18.44
C GLY A 13 13.15 5.69 18.60
N LEU A 14 13.15 6.83 19.31
CA LEU A 14 11.95 7.63 19.51
C LEU A 14 11.60 8.46 18.26
N VAL A 15 10.39 8.31 17.73
CA VAL A 15 9.86 9.16 16.65
C VAL A 15 9.07 10.32 17.27
N THR A 16 9.65 11.52 17.25
CA THR A 16 9.03 12.72 17.88
C THR A 16 8.18 13.56 16.93
N SER A 17 8.27 13.33 15.61
CA SER A 17 7.52 14.11 14.62
C SER A 17 6.12 13.53 14.40
N SER A 18 5.09 14.33 14.65
CA SER A 18 3.68 13.96 14.40
C SER A 18 3.44 13.52 12.94
N ARG A 19 4.06 14.19 11.97
CA ARG A 19 3.98 13.82 10.55
C ARG A 19 4.66 12.49 10.24
N ALA A 20 5.81 12.22 10.85
CA ALA A 20 6.48 10.93 10.70
C ALA A 20 5.65 9.81 11.32
N MET A 21 5.03 10.05 12.48
CA MET A 21 4.10 9.11 13.10
C MET A 21 2.85 8.86 12.25
N ALA A 22 2.30 9.89 11.61
CA ALA A 22 1.17 9.71 10.69
C ALA A 22 1.55 8.84 9.48
N MET A 23 2.76 9.02 8.93
CA MET A 23 3.28 8.16 7.87
C MET A 23 3.49 6.72 8.36
N LEU A 24 4.07 6.53 9.55
CA LEU A 24 4.26 5.19 10.13
C LEU A 24 2.92 4.46 10.25
N ARG A 25 1.91 5.09 10.85
CA ARG A 25 0.57 4.52 10.99
C ARG A 25 -0.06 4.15 9.64
N PHE A 26 0.10 5.01 8.64
CA PHE A 26 -0.38 4.71 7.28
C PHE A 26 0.32 3.49 6.68
N VAL A 27 1.65 3.39 6.82
CA VAL A 27 2.41 2.24 6.30
C VAL A 27 2.06 0.96 7.07
N GLU A 28 1.81 1.05 8.37
CA GLU A 28 1.33 -0.05 9.20
C GLU A 28 -0.06 -0.53 8.78
N SER A 29 -1.00 0.39 8.53
CA SER A 29 -2.38 0.03 8.18
C SER A 29 -2.49 -0.71 6.85
N CYS A 30 -1.60 -0.42 5.89
CA CYS A 30 -1.57 -1.09 4.59
C CYS A 30 -0.52 -2.21 4.48
N GLY A 31 0.21 -2.52 5.56
CA GLY A 31 1.25 -3.55 5.55
C GLY A 31 2.43 -3.24 4.63
N GLY A 32 2.59 -1.98 4.21
CA GLY A 32 3.63 -1.53 3.31
C GLY A 32 3.15 -0.60 2.21
N ALA A 33 3.99 0.36 1.82
CA ALA A 33 3.67 1.27 0.72
C ALA A 33 4.89 1.60 -0.17
N PRO A 34 4.69 1.73 -1.49
CA PRO A 34 5.72 2.24 -2.39
C PRO A 34 6.11 3.68 -2.07
N GLU A 35 7.36 4.05 -2.32
CA GLU A 35 7.85 5.42 -2.05
C GLU A 35 7.04 6.48 -2.82
N GLU A 36 6.72 6.19 -4.07
CA GLU A 36 5.97 7.06 -4.97
C GLU A 36 4.52 7.23 -4.47
N ALA A 37 3.89 6.15 -4.00
CA ALA A 37 2.56 6.19 -3.41
C ALA A 37 2.53 7.05 -2.13
N LEU A 38 3.54 6.90 -1.27
CA LEU A 38 3.70 7.74 -0.08
C LEU A 38 3.91 9.23 -0.43
N GLY A 39 4.49 9.51 -1.59
CA GLY A 39 4.65 10.86 -2.13
C GLY A 39 3.32 11.56 -2.44
N LEU A 40 2.26 10.81 -2.74
CA LEU A 40 0.91 11.36 -2.95
C LEU A 40 0.28 11.83 -1.64
N VAL A 41 0.51 11.08 -0.56
CA VAL A 41 -0.13 11.32 0.74
C VAL A 41 0.67 12.32 1.59
N PHE A 42 1.99 12.18 1.60
CA PHE A 42 2.85 12.91 2.54
C PHE A 42 3.85 13.80 1.80
N ARG A 43 3.67 15.13 1.92
CA ARG A 43 4.71 16.09 1.49
C ARG A 43 6.05 15.78 2.16
N LYS A 44 7.13 15.88 1.38
CA LYS A 44 8.51 15.55 1.80
C LYS A 44 8.65 14.09 2.27
N SER A 45 7.97 13.15 1.62
CA SER A 45 7.95 11.73 1.98
C SER A 45 9.34 11.14 2.20
N ARG A 46 10.30 11.39 1.30
CA ARG A 46 11.70 10.94 1.43
C ARG A 46 12.38 11.37 2.74
N LEU A 47 12.13 12.60 3.20
CA LEU A 47 12.68 13.09 4.47
C LEU A 47 12.05 12.35 5.65
N LEU A 48 10.74 12.11 5.60
CA LEU A 48 10.01 11.37 6.65
C LEU A 48 10.46 9.91 6.70
N LEU A 49 10.61 9.26 5.54
CA LEU A 49 11.14 7.90 5.40
C LEU A 49 12.56 7.78 5.96
N SER A 50 13.44 8.75 5.66
CA SER A 50 14.79 8.80 6.22
C SER A 50 14.77 8.87 7.76
N LYS A 51 13.90 9.71 8.33
CA LYS A 51 13.73 9.81 9.79
C LYS A 51 13.22 8.51 10.40
N LEU A 52 12.19 7.91 9.82
CA LEU A 52 11.60 6.65 10.31
C LEU A 52 12.59 5.49 10.20
N ARG A 53 13.33 5.40 9.09
CA ARG A 53 14.38 4.40 8.90
C ARG A 53 15.54 4.60 9.87
N GLY A 54 15.96 5.84 10.10
CA GLY A 54 16.99 6.20 11.08
C GLY A 54 16.57 5.86 12.51
N ALA A 55 15.28 5.93 12.81
CA ALA A 55 14.69 5.47 14.07
C ALA A 55 14.45 3.94 14.12
N GLY A 56 14.75 3.19 13.05
CA GLY A 56 14.61 1.72 13.04
C GLY A 56 13.17 1.20 13.06
N VAL A 57 12.17 2.04 12.79
CA VAL A 57 10.74 1.63 12.83
C VAL A 57 10.20 1.21 11.46
N ILE A 58 10.91 1.50 10.38
CA ILE A 58 10.62 1.00 9.04
C ILE A 58 11.92 0.55 8.35
N TYR A 59 11.78 -0.28 7.34
CA TYR A 59 12.86 -0.67 6.43
C TYR A 59 12.38 -0.69 4.98
N ARG A 60 13.31 -0.76 4.04
CA ARG A 60 12.99 -0.83 2.61
C ARG A 60 13.31 -2.20 2.04
N VAL A 61 12.49 -2.62 1.09
CA VAL A 61 12.66 -3.83 0.30
C VAL A 61 12.64 -3.45 -1.17
N THR A 62 13.59 -3.98 -1.94
CA THR A 62 13.68 -3.72 -3.37
C THR A 62 13.52 -5.01 -4.17
N ALA A 63 12.70 -4.96 -5.23
CA ALA A 63 12.55 -6.04 -6.19
C ALA A 63 12.26 -5.47 -7.59
N GLU A 64 12.99 -5.92 -8.62
CA GLU A 64 12.80 -5.49 -10.02
C GLU A 64 12.77 -3.96 -10.21
N GLY A 65 13.58 -3.24 -9.44
CA GLY A 65 13.64 -1.77 -9.48
C GLY A 65 12.50 -1.05 -8.73
N LYS A 66 11.52 -1.79 -8.20
CA LYS A 66 10.47 -1.25 -7.32
C LYS A 66 10.94 -1.23 -5.87
N VAL A 67 10.55 -0.19 -5.13
CA VAL A 67 10.85 -0.04 -3.70
C VAL A 67 9.56 -0.11 -2.90
N LEU A 68 9.55 -0.95 -1.87
CA LEU A 68 8.46 -1.08 -0.90
C LEU A 68 9.00 -0.74 0.48
N TRP A 69 8.35 0.19 1.19
CA TRP A 69 8.65 0.51 2.57
C TRP A 69 7.74 -0.28 3.50
N LEU A 70 8.32 -0.95 4.50
CA LEU A 70 7.63 -1.86 5.42
C LEU A 70 7.86 -1.43 6.88
N PRO A 71 6.88 -1.62 7.77
CA PRO A 71 7.09 -1.50 9.21
C PRO A 71 8.09 -2.55 9.72
N ALA A 72 8.92 -2.21 10.69
CA ALA A 72 9.94 -3.13 11.23
C ALA A 72 9.38 -4.42 11.84
N GLY A 73 8.15 -4.38 12.38
CA GLY A 73 7.46 -5.56 12.93
C GLY A 73 6.84 -6.48 11.88
N VAL A 74 6.80 -6.08 10.61
CA VAL A 74 6.20 -6.87 9.52
C VAL A 74 7.31 -7.66 8.82
N PRO A 75 7.17 -8.98 8.62
CA PRO A 75 8.18 -9.77 7.92
C PRO A 75 8.32 -9.32 6.45
N PRO A 76 9.54 -9.43 5.87
CA PRO A 76 9.74 -9.11 4.47
C PRO A 76 8.91 -10.06 3.58
N PRO A 77 8.59 -9.67 2.34
CA PRO A 77 7.77 -10.51 1.48
C PRO A 77 8.46 -11.84 1.19
N GLY A 78 7.73 -12.94 1.34
CA GLY A 78 8.30 -14.28 1.20
C GLY A 78 8.59 -14.66 -0.26
N ASP A 79 7.82 -14.10 -1.18
CA ASP A 79 7.95 -14.35 -2.61
C ASP A 79 7.52 -13.13 -3.46
N ARG A 80 7.49 -13.32 -4.78
CA ARG A 80 7.09 -12.29 -5.74
C ARG A 80 5.62 -11.89 -5.61
N ASN A 81 4.74 -12.86 -5.39
CA ASN A 81 3.32 -12.60 -5.33
C ASN A 81 2.99 -11.77 -4.09
N ASP A 82 3.58 -12.11 -2.94
CA ASP A 82 3.45 -11.32 -1.71
C ASP A 82 3.97 -9.88 -1.91
N PHE A 83 5.14 -9.71 -2.53
CA PHE A 83 5.67 -8.38 -2.84
C PHE A 83 4.69 -7.55 -3.70
N GLU A 84 4.21 -8.10 -4.81
CA GLU A 84 3.29 -7.39 -5.71
C GLU A 84 1.93 -7.12 -5.05
N ARG A 85 1.43 -8.02 -4.21
CA ARG A 85 0.20 -7.80 -3.44
C ARG A 85 0.32 -6.62 -2.49
N ARG A 86 1.37 -6.56 -1.68
CA ARG A 86 1.62 -5.44 -0.77
C ARG A 86 1.87 -4.14 -1.52
N PHE A 87 2.62 -4.21 -2.62
CA PHE A 87 2.86 -3.07 -3.51
C PHE A 87 1.53 -2.50 -4.07
N ALA A 88 0.62 -3.37 -4.49
CA ALA A 88 -0.69 -3.00 -5.01
C ALA A 88 -1.61 -2.40 -3.94
N VAL A 89 -1.65 -3.01 -2.74
CA VAL A 89 -2.41 -2.49 -1.59
C VAL A 89 -1.90 -1.12 -1.17
N GLY A 90 -0.58 -0.91 -1.10
CA GLY A 90 -0.01 0.40 -0.75
C GLY A 90 -0.40 1.51 -1.74
N TRP A 91 -0.46 1.21 -3.04
CA TRP A 91 -0.99 2.15 -4.04
C TRP A 91 -2.48 2.43 -3.86
N LEU A 92 -3.27 1.40 -3.60
CA LEU A 92 -4.70 1.55 -3.34
C LEU A 92 -4.95 2.42 -2.10
N ALA A 93 -4.29 2.11 -0.99
CA ALA A 93 -4.41 2.86 0.26
C ALA A 93 -4.05 4.35 0.05
N ALA A 94 -3.02 4.64 -0.74
CA ALA A 94 -2.61 6.02 -1.02
C ALA A 94 -3.68 6.78 -1.81
N ARG A 95 -4.30 6.14 -2.81
CA ARG A 95 -5.38 6.75 -3.61
C ARG A 95 -6.70 6.86 -2.86
N LEU A 96 -7.01 5.92 -1.96
CA LEU A 96 -8.11 6.04 -1.02
C LEU A 96 -7.91 7.26 -0.12
N PHE A 97 -6.73 7.39 0.48
CA PHE A 97 -6.41 8.53 1.34
C PHE A 97 -6.50 9.86 0.58
N GLU A 98 -5.95 9.93 -0.64
CA GLU A 98 -6.07 11.11 -1.52
C GLU A 98 -7.52 11.51 -1.77
N SER A 99 -8.43 10.53 -1.91
CA SER A 99 -9.86 10.79 -2.09
C SER A 99 -10.63 11.14 -0.80
N GLY A 100 -9.98 11.08 0.37
CA GLY A 100 -10.61 11.31 1.68
C GLY A 100 -11.15 10.04 2.35
N GLY A 101 -10.83 8.86 1.82
CA GLY A 101 -11.13 7.56 2.43
C GLY A 101 -9.96 7.04 3.28
N CYS A 102 -10.10 5.81 3.80
CA CYS A 102 -9.02 5.13 4.50
C CYS A 102 -8.96 3.63 4.17
N TYR A 103 -7.82 3.02 4.46
CA TYR A 103 -7.62 1.58 4.37
C TYR A 103 -7.15 1.06 5.73
N GLU A 104 -7.91 0.12 6.28
CA GLU A 104 -7.69 -0.49 7.60
C GLU A 104 -8.13 -1.96 7.55
N GLU A 105 -7.33 -2.87 8.12
CA GLU A 105 -7.69 -4.29 8.29
C GLU A 105 -8.28 -4.95 7.02
N ASP A 106 -7.55 -4.88 5.90
CA ASP A 106 -8.01 -5.41 4.60
C ASP A 106 -9.30 -4.80 4.06
N THR A 107 -9.68 -3.62 4.54
CA THR A 107 -10.94 -2.96 4.20
C THR A 107 -10.69 -1.54 3.67
N ALA A 108 -11.34 -1.21 2.57
CA ALA A 108 -11.37 0.12 1.98
C ALA A 108 -12.66 0.83 2.40
N VAL A 109 -12.52 1.97 3.08
CA VAL A 109 -13.64 2.84 3.48
C VAL A 109 -13.61 4.09 2.62
N PHE A 110 -14.65 4.27 1.81
CA PHE A 110 -14.80 5.40 0.91
C PHE A 110 -15.38 6.64 1.62
N PRO A 111 -15.16 7.85 1.09
CA PRO A 111 -15.69 9.09 1.68
C PRO A 111 -17.22 9.14 1.80
N ASN A 112 -17.94 8.37 0.98
CA ASN A 112 -19.39 8.25 1.01
C ASN A 112 -19.89 7.20 2.02
N GLY A 113 -18.99 6.59 2.81
CA GLY A 113 -19.30 5.54 3.77
C GLY A 113 -19.41 4.13 3.17
N ALA A 114 -19.19 3.95 1.86
CA ALA A 114 -19.15 2.62 1.28
C ALA A 114 -17.91 1.85 1.76
N VAL A 115 -18.09 0.58 2.11
CA VAL A 115 -17.06 -0.27 2.70
C VAL A 115 -16.89 -1.52 1.85
N PHE A 116 -15.66 -1.82 1.45
CA PHE A 116 -15.35 -3.02 0.68
C PHE A 116 -14.15 -3.75 1.29
N ARG A 117 -14.26 -5.07 1.47
CA ARG A 117 -13.08 -5.91 1.65
C ARG A 117 -12.19 -5.76 0.42
N VAL A 118 -10.87 -5.74 0.60
CA VAL A 118 -9.90 -5.62 -0.48
C VAL A 118 -9.29 -6.97 -0.80
N ALA A 119 -9.22 -7.26 -2.09
CA ALA A 119 -8.49 -8.39 -2.63
C ALA A 119 -7.51 -7.93 -3.71
N VAL A 120 -6.41 -8.66 -3.86
CA VAL A 120 -5.48 -8.49 -4.99
C VAL A 120 -5.50 -9.76 -5.82
N ALA A 121 -5.76 -9.63 -7.11
CA ALA A 121 -6.00 -10.74 -8.04
C ALA A 121 -4.99 -10.73 -9.20
N PRO A 122 -4.64 -11.90 -9.77
CA PRO A 122 -5.32 -13.21 -9.66
C PRO A 122 -4.96 -14.08 -8.43
N PRO A 123 -5.82 -15.07 -8.07
CA PRO A 123 -7.13 -15.36 -8.65
C PRO A 123 -8.21 -14.34 -8.24
N ALA A 124 -9.28 -14.26 -9.03
CA ALA A 124 -10.43 -13.42 -8.67
C ALA A 124 -11.14 -14.00 -7.43
N PRO A 125 -11.51 -13.14 -6.45
CA PRO A 125 -12.26 -13.56 -5.28
C PRO A 125 -13.70 -13.99 -5.64
N ALA A 126 -14.25 -14.90 -4.82
CA ALA A 126 -15.60 -15.45 -5.00
C ALA A 126 -16.71 -14.60 -4.34
N ASP A 127 -16.33 -13.58 -3.56
CA ASP A 127 -17.25 -12.70 -2.84
C ASP A 127 -17.22 -11.28 -3.40
N THR A 128 -18.28 -10.51 -3.13
CA THR A 128 -18.36 -9.09 -3.46
C THR A 128 -17.31 -8.28 -2.70
N CYS A 129 -16.40 -7.62 -3.42
CA CYS A 129 -15.28 -6.89 -2.81
C CYS A 129 -14.70 -5.83 -3.76
N LEU A 130 -13.69 -5.09 -3.29
CA LEU A 130 -12.85 -4.24 -4.11
C LEU A 130 -11.60 -5.02 -4.54
N VAL A 131 -11.38 -5.16 -5.84
CA VAL A 131 -10.26 -5.91 -6.40
C VAL A 131 -9.22 -5.00 -7.03
N VAL A 132 -7.95 -5.15 -6.62
CA VAL A 132 -6.81 -4.60 -7.35
C VAL A 132 -6.25 -5.69 -8.26
N PHE A 133 -6.43 -5.53 -9.57
CA PHE A 133 -5.86 -6.45 -10.54
C PHE A 133 -4.40 -6.10 -10.84
N LEU A 134 -3.50 -7.07 -10.64
CA LEU A 134 -2.08 -6.93 -10.97
C LEU A 134 -1.85 -6.84 -12.48
N ALA A 135 -2.63 -7.60 -13.27
CA ALA A 135 -2.57 -7.58 -14.72
C ALA A 135 -3.89 -8.08 -15.32
N GLY A 136 -4.53 -7.25 -16.14
CA GLY A 136 -5.81 -7.58 -16.78
C GLY A 136 -6.97 -7.72 -15.79
N ALA A 137 -8.19 -7.47 -16.25
CA ALA A 137 -9.39 -7.71 -15.45
C ALA A 137 -9.98 -9.08 -15.80
N THR A 138 -10.57 -9.73 -14.80
CA THR A 138 -11.35 -10.96 -14.98
C THR A 138 -12.77 -10.73 -14.47
N ARG A 139 -13.69 -11.65 -14.79
CA ARG A 139 -15.09 -11.53 -14.38
C ARG A 139 -15.19 -11.61 -12.85
N LEU A 140 -15.85 -10.61 -12.27
CA LEU A 140 -16.13 -10.53 -10.83
C LEU A 140 -17.59 -10.82 -10.52
N VAL A 141 -17.88 -11.06 -9.24
CA VAL A 141 -19.25 -11.13 -8.72
C VAL A 141 -19.93 -9.77 -8.84
N GLN A 142 -21.22 -9.75 -9.22
CA GLN A 142 -21.99 -8.52 -9.32
C GLN A 142 -21.94 -7.71 -8.01
N GLY A 143 -21.77 -6.39 -8.14
CA GLY A 143 -21.60 -5.48 -7.00
C GLY A 143 -20.15 -5.33 -6.54
N SER A 144 -19.21 -6.10 -7.09
CA SER A 144 -17.79 -5.87 -6.88
C SER A 144 -17.35 -4.60 -7.60
N VAL A 145 -16.31 -3.97 -7.08
CA VAL A 145 -15.62 -2.88 -7.78
C VAL A 145 -14.17 -3.25 -7.97
N TRP A 146 -13.50 -2.67 -8.96
CA TRP A 146 -12.12 -3.01 -9.25
C TRP A 146 -11.35 -1.86 -9.85
N VAL A 147 -10.02 -2.00 -9.77
CA VAL A 147 -9.02 -1.09 -10.32
C VAL A 147 -7.87 -1.91 -10.91
N LEU A 148 -7.19 -1.39 -11.93
CA LEU A 148 -5.93 -1.96 -12.38
C LEU A 148 -4.75 -1.30 -11.66
N LEU A 149 -3.74 -2.10 -11.30
CA LEU A 149 -2.52 -1.59 -10.66
C LEU A 149 -1.80 -0.52 -11.52
N ASN A 150 -1.76 -0.70 -12.83
CA ASN A 150 -1.12 0.27 -13.73
C ASN A 150 -1.90 1.59 -13.84
N GLU A 151 -3.21 1.58 -13.65
CA GLU A 151 -4.05 2.78 -13.66
C GLU A 151 -3.97 3.54 -12.34
N ILE A 152 -4.06 2.84 -11.22
CA ILE A 152 -4.05 3.47 -9.88
C ILE A 152 -2.72 4.17 -9.56
N GLN A 153 -1.64 3.73 -10.20
CA GLN A 153 -0.33 4.40 -10.18
C GLN A 153 -0.35 5.78 -10.84
N ARG A 154 -1.24 6.01 -11.80
CA ARG A 154 -1.18 7.16 -12.72
C ARG A 154 -2.37 8.09 -12.63
N LYS A 155 -3.55 7.56 -12.29
CA LYS A 155 -4.83 8.28 -12.29
C LYS A 155 -5.40 8.34 -10.87
N SER A 156 -6.37 9.22 -10.66
CA SER A 156 -7.11 9.29 -9.39
C SER A 156 -7.97 8.03 -9.17
N LEU A 157 -8.38 7.75 -7.93
CA LEU A 157 -9.23 6.61 -7.61
C LEU A 157 -10.54 6.63 -8.41
N LYS A 158 -11.16 7.80 -8.55
CA LYS A 158 -12.42 8.00 -9.27
C LYS A 158 -12.32 7.60 -10.75
N GLU A 159 -11.18 7.86 -11.39
CA GLU A 159 -10.94 7.50 -12.79
C GLU A 159 -10.60 6.02 -12.99
N CYS A 160 -10.13 5.35 -11.94
CA CYS A 160 -9.74 3.94 -11.99
C CYS A 160 -10.89 2.99 -11.65
N LEU A 161 -11.81 3.43 -10.79
CA LEU A 161 -12.84 2.58 -10.21
C LEU A 161 -13.85 2.13 -11.28
N LYS A 162 -14.02 0.82 -11.39
CA LYS A 162 -14.94 0.16 -12.33
C LYS A 162 -15.82 -0.82 -11.56
N SER A 163 -17.01 -1.11 -12.07
CA SER A 163 -18.00 -2.02 -11.49
C SER A 163 -18.35 -3.12 -12.47
#